data_AF-A0A378L6J3-F1
#
_entry.id   AF-A0A378L6J3-F1
#
_cell.length_a   1.000
_cell.length_b   1.000
_cell.length_c   1.000
_cell.angle_alpha   90.00
_cell.angle_beta   90.00
_cell.angle_gamma   90.00
#
_symmetry.space_group_name_H-M   'P 1'
#
loop_
_entity.id
_entity.type
_entity.pdbx_description
1 polymer ?
#
loop_
_entity_poly.entity_id
_entity_poly.type
_entity_poly.pdbx_seq_one_letter_code
_entity_poly.pdbx_strand_id
1 'polypeptide(L)'
;MKTIFAIVSPAYIKAGNSLTDWASYLVSPLHTIAFEQVCGYSLGNEVLFFEKIEDAKKLMEDAIKGKKSDATITLQKAIVALEADDDGKITGFGKLYTPDFDKRFEQAEDHFFKAVRVPKWSERAIDAKKDVSPEALSEMNIQYETSKKAVTEHASI
;
A
#
# COMPACT_ATOMS: atom_id res chain seq x y z
N MET A 1 2.06 23.28 -3.87
CA MET A 1 1.64 21.92 -4.24
C MET A 1 2.52 20.91 -3.51
N LYS A 2 1.91 20.03 -2.72
CA LYS A 2 2.59 19.03 -1.89
C LYS A 2 2.26 17.62 -2.39
N THR A 3 3.09 16.64 -2.03
CA THR A 3 2.81 15.23 -2.30
C THR A 3 2.61 14.49 -0.98
N ILE A 4 1.52 13.74 -0.89
CA ILE A 4 1.22 12.84 0.22
C ILE A 4 1.29 11.42 -0.31
N PHE A 5 1.84 10.48 0.47
CA PHE A 5 1.92 9.08 0.09
C PHE A 5 0.93 8.29 0.93
N ALA A 6 0.05 7.54 0.27
CA ALA A 6 -0.94 6.68 0.93
C ALA A 6 -0.61 5.21 0.67
N ILE A 7 -0.45 4.41 1.72
CA ILE A 7 -0.45 2.95 1.59
C ILE A 7 -1.90 2.49 1.53
N VAL A 8 -2.25 1.87 0.41
CA VAL A 8 -3.58 1.38 0.10
C VAL A 8 -3.58 -0.14 0.03
N SER A 9 -4.68 -0.75 0.49
CA SER A 9 -4.89 -2.19 0.48
C SER A 9 -6.22 -2.52 -0.20
N PRO A 10 -6.29 -3.56 -1.06
CA PRO A 10 -7.55 -3.98 -1.67
C PRO A 10 -8.57 -4.53 -0.65
N ALA A 11 -9.87 -4.43 -0.96
CA ALA A 11 -10.99 -4.83 -0.06
C ALA A 11 -11.00 -6.30 0.30
N TYR A 12 -10.57 -7.17 -0.61
CA TYR A 12 -10.68 -8.62 -0.46
C TYR A 12 -9.54 -9.22 0.36
N ILE A 13 -8.61 -8.41 0.87
CA ILE A 13 -7.70 -8.82 1.94
C ILE A 13 -8.50 -8.81 3.25
N LYS A 14 -9.40 -9.78 3.42
CA LYS A 14 -9.92 -10.10 4.76
C LYS A 14 -8.80 -10.78 5.51
N ALA A 15 -8.26 -10.12 6.53
CA ALA A 15 -7.43 -10.80 7.52
C ALA A 15 -8.33 -11.76 8.34
N GLY A 16 -8.56 -12.98 7.86
CA GLY A 16 -9.43 -13.95 8.54
C GLY A 16 -9.03 -15.40 8.26
N ASN A 17 -8.68 -16.13 9.34
CA ASN A 17 -8.19 -17.52 9.36
C ASN A 17 -9.16 -18.61 8.82
N SER A 18 -9.76 -18.45 7.62
CA SER A 18 -10.67 -19.43 7.04
C SER A 18 -10.15 -20.01 5.73
N LEU A 19 -10.45 -21.29 5.47
CA LEU A 19 -10.05 -22.04 4.26
C LEU A 19 -10.52 -21.41 2.94
N THR A 20 -11.56 -20.56 2.97
CA THR A 20 -12.04 -19.78 1.81
C THR A 20 -11.10 -18.63 1.41
N ASP A 21 -10.18 -18.23 2.29
CA ASP A 21 -9.26 -17.11 2.09
C ASP A 21 -8.11 -17.44 1.14
N TRP A 22 -7.89 -18.74 0.87
CA TRP A 22 -6.90 -19.21 -0.11
C TRP A 22 -7.34 -18.95 -1.56
N ALA A 23 -8.66 -18.87 -1.81
CA ALA A 23 -9.19 -18.55 -3.13
C ALA A 23 -8.89 -17.08 -3.54
N SER A 24 -8.76 -16.18 -2.56
CA SER A 24 -8.34 -14.78 -2.73
C SER A 24 -6.90 -14.65 -3.27
N TYR A 25 -6.07 -15.70 -3.11
CA TYR A 25 -4.69 -15.74 -3.63
C TYR A 25 -4.59 -16.21 -5.10
N LEU A 26 -5.70 -16.65 -5.71
CA LEU A 26 -5.74 -17.12 -7.10
C LEU A 26 -6.22 -16.06 -8.10
N VAL A 27 -6.45 -14.83 -7.66
CA VAL A 27 -6.80 -13.72 -8.54
C VAL A 27 -5.53 -13.26 -9.28
N SER A 28 -5.52 -13.44 -10.60
CA SER A 28 -4.42 -13.09 -11.51
C SER A 28 -3.76 -11.75 -11.17
N PRO A 29 -2.43 -11.66 -10.99
CA PRO A 29 -1.72 -10.42 -10.68
C PRO A 29 -1.97 -9.28 -11.69
N LEU A 30 -2.37 -9.59 -12.92
CA LEU A 30 -2.51 -8.61 -13.99
C LEU A 30 -3.88 -7.93 -14.07
N HIS A 31 -4.93 -8.44 -13.42
CA HIS A 31 -6.28 -7.85 -13.49
C HIS A 31 -6.65 -7.00 -12.26
N THR A 32 -5.93 -7.15 -11.16
CA THR A 32 -6.32 -6.62 -9.86
C THR A 32 -5.61 -5.31 -9.46
N ILE A 33 -4.64 -4.86 -10.26
CA ILE A 33 -3.62 -3.90 -9.79
C ILE A 33 -3.90 -2.44 -10.21
N ALA A 34 -4.58 -2.17 -11.33
CA ALA A 34 -4.69 -0.80 -11.83
C ALA A 34 -5.87 -0.01 -11.24
N PHE A 35 -7.05 -0.64 -11.15
CA PHE A 35 -8.31 0.03 -10.81
C PHE A 35 -8.59 -0.03 -9.29
N GLU A 36 -8.40 -1.21 -8.68
CA GLU A 36 -8.75 -1.44 -7.28
C GLU A 36 -7.74 -0.87 -6.28
N GLN A 37 -6.49 -0.67 -6.71
CA GLN A 37 -5.45 -0.07 -5.85
C GLN A 37 -5.61 1.44 -5.73
N VAL A 38 -6.02 2.13 -6.80
CA VAL A 38 -6.16 3.58 -6.72
C VAL A 38 -7.51 3.93 -6.11
N CYS A 39 -8.59 3.20 -6.47
CA CYS A 39 -9.93 3.74 -6.34
C CYS A 39 -11.05 2.67 -6.40
N GLY A 40 -11.57 2.24 -5.24
CA GLY A 40 -12.89 1.59 -5.20
C GLY A 40 -13.14 0.63 -4.04
N TYR A 41 -12.07 0.11 -3.43
CA TYR A 41 -12.19 -1.00 -2.47
C TYR A 41 -11.30 -0.85 -1.22
N SER A 42 -10.75 0.33 -0.91
CA SER A 42 -10.13 0.53 0.42
C SER A 42 -11.16 0.65 1.55
N LEU A 43 -12.47 0.62 1.25
CA LEU A 43 -13.56 0.87 2.20
C LEU A 43 -13.70 -0.13 3.37
N GLY A 44 -12.87 -1.17 3.43
CA GLY A 44 -12.80 -2.08 4.58
C GLY A 44 -11.49 -2.03 5.37
N ASN A 45 -10.45 -1.32 4.88
CA ASN A 45 -9.09 -1.36 5.43
C ASN A 45 -8.51 0.05 5.61
N GLU A 46 -7.81 0.26 6.72
CA GLU A 46 -7.18 1.53 7.08
C GLU A 46 -6.14 1.98 6.03
N VAL A 47 -6.21 3.26 5.63
CA VAL A 47 -5.22 3.91 4.74
C VAL A 47 -4.19 4.62 5.60
N LEU A 48 -2.92 4.31 5.39
CA LEU A 48 -1.82 4.95 6.13
C LEU A 48 -1.19 6.04 5.28
N PHE A 49 -1.09 7.25 5.83
CA PHE A 49 -0.57 8.43 5.14
C PHE A 49 0.83 8.81 5.62
N PHE A 50 1.66 9.25 4.69
CA PHE A 50 3.06 9.63 4.91
C PHE A 50 3.39 10.90 4.13
N GLU A 51 4.25 11.74 4.68
CA GLU A 51 4.78 12.93 3.97
C GLU A 51 5.96 12.56 3.05
N LYS A 52 6.65 11.45 3.35
CA LYS A 52 7.83 10.99 2.61
C LYS A 52 7.61 9.58 2.09
N ILE A 53 8.00 9.37 0.84
CA ILE A 53 7.90 8.04 0.22
C ILE A 53 8.81 7.03 0.91
N GLU A 54 9.95 7.48 1.43
CA GLU A 54 10.92 6.64 2.12
C GLU A 54 10.33 5.99 3.36
N ASP A 55 9.48 6.70 4.10
CA ASP A 55 8.83 6.18 5.30
C ASP A 55 7.78 5.12 4.93
N ALA A 56 6.98 5.38 3.90
CA ALA A 56 6.01 4.42 3.37
C ALA A 56 6.70 3.16 2.81
N LYS A 57 7.78 3.34 2.02
CA LYS A 57 8.59 2.23 1.49
C LYS A 57 9.21 1.43 2.63
N LYS A 58 9.84 2.08 3.61
CA LYS A 58 10.47 1.40 4.75
C LYS A 58 9.48 0.51 5.51
N LEU A 59 8.28 1.01 5.81
CA LEU A 59 7.25 0.21 6.50
C LEU A 59 6.92 -1.07 5.73
N MET A 60 6.76 -0.98 4.40
CA MET A 60 6.46 -2.13 3.55
C MET A 60 7.67 -3.06 3.39
N GLU A 61 8.87 -2.50 3.26
CA GLU A 61 10.10 -3.27 3.16
C GLU A 61 10.40 -4.10 4.41
N ASP A 62 10.16 -3.53 5.60
CA ASP A 62 10.32 -4.24 6.87
C ASP A 62 9.35 -5.42 6.95
N ALA A 63 8.10 -5.25 6.49
CA ALA A 63 7.13 -6.33 6.41
C ALA A 63 7.53 -7.41 5.38
N ILE A 64 8.09 -7.03 4.23
CA ILE A 64 8.61 -7.96 3.21
C ILE A 64 9.79 -8.79 3.76
N LYS A 65 10.73 -8.13 4.46
CA LYS A 65 11.90 -8.78 5.05
C LYS A 65 11.54 -9.67 6.25
N GLY A 66 10.37 -9.44 6.86
CA GLY A 66 9.83 -10.21 7.98
C GLY A 66 9.29 -11.60 7.60
N LYS A 67 8.14 -11.96 8.18
CA LYS A 67 7.55 -13.30 7.98
C LYS A 67 7.05 -13.46 6.56
N LYS A 68 6.95 -14.71 6.10
CA LYS A 68 6.41 -15.02 4.77
C LYS A 68 4.98 -14.50 4.59
N SER A 69 4.14 -14.63 5.62
CA SER A 69 2.76 -14.10 5.62
C SER A 69 2.74 -12.61 5.39
N ASP A 70 3.59 -11.88 6.12
CA ASP A 70 3.64 -10.42 6.12
C ASP A 70 4.11 -9.91 4.76
N ALA A 71 5.10 -10.59 4.16
CA ALA A 71 5.53 -10.33 2.80
C ALA A 71 4.40 -10.52 1.79
N THR A 72 3.67 -11.64 1.84
CA THR A 72 2.57 -11.88 0.89
C THR A 72 1.44 -10.86 1.02
N ILE A 73 1.06 -10.50 2.25
CA ILE A 73 0.06 -9.45 2.50
C ILE A 73 0.55 -8.09 1.99
N THR A 74 1.82 -7.77 2.21
CA THR A 74 2.41 -6.50 1.77
C THR A 74 2.49 -6.39 0.26
N LEU A 75 2.73 -7.48 -0.46
CA LEU A 75 2.74 -7.51 -1.93
C LEU A 75 1.38 -7.18 -2.56
N GLN A 76 0.29 -7.29 -1.81
CA GLN A 76 -1.04 -6.92 -2.28
C GLN A 76 -1.34 -5.43 -2.06
N LYS A 77 -0.51 -4.72 -1.29
CA LYS A 77 -0.63 -3.28 -1.05
C LYS A 77 0.12 -2.47 -2.10
N ALA A 78 -0.22 -1.19 -2.21
CA ALA A 78 0.52 -0.24 -3.02
C ALA A 78 0.72 1.07 -2.26
N ILE A 79 1.68 1.88 -2.72
CA ILE A 79 1.81 3.28 -2.31
C ILE A 79 1.26 4.13 -3.45
N VAL A 80 0.40 5.08 -3.12
CA VAL A 80 -0.14 6.06 -4.07
C VAL A 80 0.41 7.42 -3.69
N ALA A 81 1.11 8.07 -4.62
CA ALA A 81 1.42 9.49 -4.52
C ALA A 81 0.18 10.30 -4.88
N LEU A 82 -0.24 11.12 -3.94
CA LEU A 82 -1.40 11.99 -4.00
C LEU A 82 -0.92 13.43 -4.13
N GLU A 83 -1.54 14.16 -5.04
CA GLU A 83 -1.31 15.57 -5.24
C GLU A 83 -2.19 16.36 -4.27
N ALA A 84 -1.58 17.25 -3.48
CA ALA A 84 -2.29 18.10 -2.54
C ALA A 84 -2.03 19.58 -2.82
N ASP A 85 -3.06 20.39 -2.62
CA ASP A 85 -2.92 21.85 -2.63
C ASP A 85 -2.19 22.35 -1.38
N ASP A 86 -1.99 23.66 -1.29
CA ASP A 86 -1.24 24.27 -0.19
C ASP A 86 -1.98 24.17 1.16
N ASP A 87 -3.32 24.03 1.12
CA ASP A 87 -4.20 23.79 2.26
C ASP A 87 -4.22 22.32 2.70
N GLY A 88 -3.55 21.44 1.96
CA GLY A 88 -3.43 20.01 2.27
C GLY A 88 -4.62 19.17 1.82
N LYS A 89 -5.53 19.73 1.00
CA LYS A 89 -6.60 18.96 0.37
C LYS A 89 -6.06 18.18 -0.81
N ILE A 90 -6.44 16.91 -0.92
CA ILE A 90 -6.00 16.03 -2.01
C ILE A 90 -6.80 16.40 -3.26
N THR A 91 -6.09 16.78 -4.31
CA THR A 91 -6.63 17.27 -5.59
C THR A 91 -6.44 16.30 -6.74
N GLY A 92 -5.54 15.32 -6.60
CA GLY A 92 -5.26 14.37 -7.67
C GLY A 92 -4.41 13.17 -7.25
N PHE A 93 -4.19 12.30 -8.23
CA PHE A 93 -3.38 11.09 -8.12
C PHE A 93 -2.20 11.18 -9.08
N GLY A 94 -0.98 11.03 -8.57
CA GLY A 94 0.24 11.16 -9.36
C GLY A 94 0.81 9.83 -9.82
N LYS A 95 1.35 9.04 -8.88
CA LYS A 95 2.06 7.79 -9.17
C LYS A 95 1.61 6.66 -8.27
N LEU A 96 1.66 5.44 -8.82
CA LEU A 96 1.47 4.20 -8.11
C LEU A 96 2.83 3.50 -7.98
N TYR A 97 3.15 3.07 -6.76
CA TYR A 97 4.34 2.26 -6.46
C TYR A 97 3.87 0.92 -5.93
N THR A 98 4.21 -0.15 -6.64
CA THR A 98 3.87 -1.50 -6.24
C THR A 98 5.13 -2.24 -5.79
N PRO A 99 5.10 -2.90 -4.62
CA PRO A 99 6.21 -3.69 -4.14
C PRO A 99 6.31 -5.03 -4.88
N ASP A 100 7.53 -5.55 -4.95
CA ASP A 100 7.85 -6.95 -5.24
C ASP A 100 9.09 -7.34 -4.40
N PHE A 101 9.60 -8.56 -4.52
CA PHE A 101 10.90 -8.91 -3.96
C PHE A 101 11.66 -9.94 -4.78
N ASP A 102 13.00 -9.82 -4.78
CA ASP A 102 13.88 -10.92 -5.16
C ASP A 102 14.13 -11.83 -3.96
N LYS A 103 14.09 -13.15 -4.19
CA LYS A 103 14.63 -14.09 -3.23
C LYS A 103 16.13 -14.25 -3.48
N ARG A 104 16.94 -13.85 -2.50
CA ARG A 104 18.40 -14.08 -2.50
C ARG A 104 18.78 -15.03 -1.38
N PHE A 105 20.01 -15.51 -1.41
CA PHE A 105 20.58 -16.36 -0.37
C PHE A 105 21.83 -15.69 0.18
N GLU A 106 21.82 -15.45 1.48
CA GLU A 106 22.98 -14.91 2.21
C GLU A 106 23.59 -16.00 3.08
N GLN A 107 24.88 -15.91 3.33
CA GLN A 107 25.58 -16.85 4.20
C GLN A 107 25.08 -16.67 5.64
N ALA A 108 24.66 -17.77 6.25
CA ALA A 108 24.33 -17.86 7.65
C ALA A 108 25.51 -18.46 8.44
N GLU A 109 25.40 -18.45 9.76
CA GLU A 109 26.33 -19.17 10.63
C GLU A 109 26.32 -20.68 10.27
N ASP A 110 27.45 -21.35 10.52
CA ASP A 110 27.65 -22.80 10.29
C ASP A 110 27.56 -23.28 8.82
N HIS A 111 27.97 -22.46 7.85
CA HIS A 111 28.00 -22.82 6.42
C HIS A 111 26.63 -23.06 5.77
N PHE A 112 25.55 -22.63 6.40
CA PHE A 112 24.21 -22.67 5.82
C PHE A 112 23.92 -21.39 5.02
N PHE A 113 22.93 -21.46 4.11
CA PHE A 113 22.41 -20.31 3.40
C PHE A 113 21.02 -19.95 3.90
N LYS A 114 20.82 -18.68 4.26
CA LYS A 114 19.50 -18.15 4.63
C LYS A 114 18.88 -17.45 3.42
N ALA A 115 17.66 -17.86 3.07
CA ALA A 115 16.88 -17.13 2.09
C ALA A 115 16.46 -15.76 2.67
N VAL A 116 16.81 -14.70 1.96
CA VAL A 116 16.43 -13.32 2.27
C VAL A 116 15.56 -12.76 1.15
N ARG A 117 14.62 -11.88 1.50
CA ARG A 117 13.80 -11.14 0.53
C ARG A 117 14.37 -9.75 0.39
N VAL A 118 14.76 -9.39 -0.83
CA VAL A 118 15.25 -8.05 -1.17
C VAL A 118 14.10 -7.31 -1.86
N PRO A 119 13.50 -6.31 -1.22
CA PRO A 119 12.39 -5.57 -1.81
C PRO A 119 12.77 -4.92 -3.14
N LYS A 120 11.80 -4.87 -4.03
CA LYS A 120 11.84 -4.19 -5.32
C LYS A 120 10.59 -3.34 -5.46
N TRP A 121 10.69 -2.30 -6.28
CA TRP A 121 9.61 -1.37 -6.51
C TRP A 121 9.45 -1.15 -8.00
N SER A 122 8.20 -1.24 -8.49
CA SER A 122 7.82 -0.73 -9.80
C SER A 122 6.99 0.54 -9.63
N GLU A 123 7.23 1.50 -10.52
CA GLU A 123 6.60 2.81 -10.48
C GLU A 123 5.84 3.06 -11.79
N ARG A 124 4.63 3.60 -11.67
CA ARG A 124 3.74 3.85 -12.81
C ARG A 124 2.99 5.16 -12.58
N ALA A 125 2.86 5.99 -13.62
CA ALA A 125 1.97 7.15 -13.57
C ALA A 125 0.50 6.71 -13.58
N ILE A 126 -0.34 7.37 -12.80
CA ILE A 126 -1.77 7.10 -12.72
C ILE A 126 -2.48 7.94 -13.79
N ASP A 127 -3.24 7.29 -14.68
CA ASP A 127 -4.15 7.95 -15.62
C ASP A 127 -5.50 8.12 -14.93
N ALA A 128 -5.81 9.33 -14.47
CA ALA A 128 -7.05 9.63 -13.75
C ALA A 128 -8.33 9.31 -14.53
N LYS A 129 -8.28 9.10 -15.85
CA LYS A 129 -9.45 8.71 -16.65
C LYS A 129 -9.65 7.20 -16.72
N LYS A 130 -8.60 6.41 -16.47
CA LYS A 130 -8.61 4.95 -16.66
C LYS A 130 -8.44 4.18 -15.37
N ASP A 131 -7.66 4.74 -14.45
CA ASP A 131 -7.22 4.08 -13.22
C ASP A 131 -8.01 4.52 -11.98
N VAL A 132 -8.73 5.63 -12.08
CA VAL A 132 -9.41 6.29 -10.96
C VAL A 132 -10.92 6.17 -11.11
N SER A 133 -11.58 5.63 -10.08
CA SER A 133 -13.04 5.62 -10.00
C SER A 133 -13.57 7.01 -9.63
N PRO A 134 -14.79 7.37 -10.05
CA PRO A 134 -15.34 8.72 -9.84
C PRO A 134 -15.36 9.19 -8.38
N GLU A 135 -15.58 8.28 -7.42
CA GLU A 135 -15.75 8.61 -5.98
C GLU A 135 -14.46 8.55 -5.17
N ALA A 136 -13.35 8.11 -5.76
CA ALA A 136 -12.18 7.79 -4.96
C ALA A 136 -11.37 9.00 -4.51
N LEU A 137 -11.43 10.12 -5.24
CA LEU A 137 -10.84 11.36 -4.76
C LEU A 137 -11.57 11.85 -3.49
N SER A 138 -12.89 11.76 -3.46
CA SER A 138 -13.67 12.09 -2.26
C SER A 138 -13.38 11.14 -1.10
N GLU A 139 -13.32 9.83 -1.37
CA GLU A 139 -13.01 8.84 -0.34
C GLU A 139 -11.61 9.04 0.25
N MET A 140 -10.60 9.27 -0.60
CA MET A 140 -9.23 9.50 -0.13
C MET A 140 -9.13 10.75 0.75
N ASN A 141 -9.85 11.83 0.40
CA ASN A 141 -9.94 13.01 1.25
C ASN A 141 -10.61 12.69 2.60
N ILE A 142 -11.69 11.89 2.64
CA ILE A 142 -12.35 11.48 3.89
C ILE A 142 -11.39 10.68 4.78
N GLN A 143 -10.68 9.70 4.21
CA GLN A 143 -9.69 8.89 4.94
C GLN A 143 -8.54 9.76 5.46
N TYR A 144 -8.04 10.69 4.65
CA TYR A 144 -6.98 11.59 5.06
C TYR A 144 -7.40 12.51 6.21
N GLU A 145 -8.57 13.14 6.13
CA GLU A 145 -9.10 13.95 7.24
C GLU A 145 -9.33 13.13 8.51
N THR A 146 -9.81 11.89 8.36
CA THR A 146 -10.02 10.98 9.50
C THR A 146 -8.69 10.61 10.17
N SER A 147 -7.65 10.33 9.38
CA SER A 147 -6.31 10.02 9.90
C SER A 147 -5.72 11.17 10.73
N LYS A 148 -5.92 12.43 10.30
CA LYS A 148 -5.47 13.62 11.04
C LYS A 148 -6.18 13.77 12.39
N LYS A 149 -7.48 13.46 12.45
CA LYS A 149 -8.25 13.51 13.70
C LYS A 149 -7.77 12.47 14.72
N ALA A 150 -7.52 11.24 14.26
CA ALA A 150 -6.99 10.17 15.12
C ALA A 150 -5.62 10.52 15.75
N VAL A 151 -4.73 11.17 14.98
CA VAL A 151 -3.44 11.66 15.50
C VAL A 151 -3.62 12.74 16.58
N THR A 152 -4.63 13.60 16.43
CA THR A 152 -4.89 14.72 17.36
C THR A 152 -5.47 14.23 18.69
N GLU A 153 -6.30 13.18 18.67
CA GLU A 153 -6.86 12.55 19.87
C GLU A 153 -5.79 11.79 20.69
N HIS A 154 -4.84 11.14 20.02
CA HIS A 154 -3.73 10.44 20.70
C HIS A 154 -2.65 11.37 21.26
N ALA A 155 -2.50 12.59 20.73
CA ALA A 155 -1.53 13.58 21.24
C ALA A 155 -2.05 14.39 22.44
N SER A 156 -3.33 14.22 22.81
CA SER A 156 -4.00 14.99 23.86
C SER A 156 -4.19 14.21 25.17
N ILE A 157 -3.50 13.07 25.34
CA ILE A 157 -3.55 12.19 26.53
C ILE A 157 -2.20 12.24 27.26
#